data_AF-A0A814MU10-F1
#
_entry.id   AF-A0A814MU10-F1
#
_cell.length_a   1.000
_cell.length_b   1.000
_cell.length_c   1.000
_cell.angle_alpha   90.00
_cell.angle_beta   90.00
_cell.angle_gamma   90.00
#
_symmetry.space_group_name_H-M   'P 1'
#
loop_
_entity.id
_entity.type
_entity.pdbx_description
1 polymer ?
#
loop_
_entity_poly.entity_id
_entity_poly.type
_entity_poly.pdbx_seq_one_letter_code
_entity_poly.pdbx_strand_id
1 'polypeptide(L)'
;TFMAVHRCVLAARSNVFSAVMSGHISRLDPDTQKELLTPPKDDKCVITIGRTDPETMKRVIIFLYTAKCDLNERNAYNLLDAACRYDIRSLKAYTTQFLINHINTNNVLKIHMTSEDFMGLGHILKAIVQRFQKTV
;
A
#
# COMPACT_ATOMS: atom_id res chain seq x y z
N THR A 1 -16.20 -5.26 8.51
CA THR A 1 -16.44 -3.94 9.13
C THR A 1 -16.67 -2.91 8.04
N PHE A 2 -17.69 -2.07 8.16
CA PHE A 2 -17.93 -0.96 7.24
C PHE A 2 -17.25 0.32 7.77
N MET A 3 -16.66 1.10 6.87
CA MET A 3 -16.07 2.40 7.21
C MET A 3 -16.63 3.44 6.24
N ALA A 4 -17.19 4.52 6.78
CA ALA A 4 -17.60 5.67 5.99
C ALA A 4 -16.37 6.52 5.67
N VAL A 5 -16.14 6.78 4.38
CA VAL A 5 -15.01 7.57 3.89
C VAL A 5 -15.42 8.44 2.71
N HIS A 6 -14.79 9.60 2.57
CA HIS A 6 -14.99 10.55 1.48
C HIS A 6 -14.29 10.07 0.20
N ARG A 7 -15.08 9.91 -0.86
CA ARG A 7 -14.60 9.45 -2.19
C ARG A 7 -13.51 10.35 -2.75
N CYS A 8 -13.66 11.67 -2.62
CA CYS A 8 -12.69 12.64 -3.12
C CYS A 8 -11.30 12.48 -2.48
N VAL A 9 -11.24 12.16 -1.18
CA VAL A 9 -9.96 11.97 -0.46
C VAL A 9 -9.25 10.72 -0.97
N LEU A 10 -9.97 9.61 -1.16
CA LEU A 10 -9.38 8.39 -1.69
C LEU A 10 -8.94 8.54 -3.15
N ALA A 11 -9.80 9.10 -4.01
CA ALA A 11 -9.50 9.30 -5.42
C ALA A 11 -8.29 10.24 -5.64
N ALA A 12 -8.14 11.28 -4.81
CA ALA A 12 -7.02 12.21 -4.92
C ALA A 12 -5.67 11.59 -4.54
N ARG A 13 -5.67 10.53 -3.73
CA ARG A 13 -4.47 9.98 -3.10
C ARG A 13 -4.14 8.55 -3.53
N SER A 14 -5.02 7.91 -4.29
CA SER A 14 -4.86 6.57 -4.83
C SER A 14 -5.41 6.52 -6.25
N ASN A 15 -4.54 6.14 -7.18
CA ASN A 15 -4.93 5.97 -8.58
C ASN A 15 -5.91 4.80 -8.75
N VAL A 16 -5.78 3.75 -7.93
CA VAL A 16 -6.68 2.60 -7.92
C VAL A 16 -8.09 3.02 -7.51
N PHE A 17 -8.23 3.73 -6.38
CA PHE A 17 -9.55 4.20 -5.96
C PHE A 17 -10.14 5.22 -6.94
N SER A 18 -9.31 6.08 -7.54
CA SER A 18 -9.74 6.99 -8.59
C SER A 18 -10.30 6.26 -9.81
N ALA A 19 -9.60 5.22 -10.28
CA ALA A 19 -10.05 4.38 -11.39
C ALA A 19 -11.36 3.63 -11.06
N VAL A 20 -11.47 3.11 -9.82
CA VAL A 20 -12.69 2.44 -9.33
C VAL A 20 -13.88 3.39 -9.33
N MET A 21 -13.70 4.58 -8.78
CA MET A 21 -14.78 5.56 -8.63
C MET A 21 -15.16 6.20 -9.96
N SER A 22 -14.22 6.27 -10.90
CA SER A 22 -14.44 6.77 -12.27
C SER A 22 -15.01 5.70 -13.20
N GLY A 23 -15.31 4.49 -12.71
CA GLY A 23 -15.87 3.40 -13.53
C GLY A 23 -14.88 2.74 -14.49
N HIS A 24 -13.59 3.06 -14.40
CA HIS A 24 -12.53 2.53 -15.25
C HIS A 24 -11.86 1.29 -14.64
N ILE A 25 -12.60 0.49 -13.88
CA ILE A 25 -12.11 -0.71 -13.19
C ILE A 25 -11.47 -1.70 -14.16
N SER A 26 -11.95 -1.75 -15.41
CA SER A 26 -11.44 -2.60 -16.48
C SER A 26 -10.00 -2.29 -16.92
N ARG A 27 -9.45 -1.14 -16.49
CA ARG A 27 -8.05 -0.75 -16.77
C ARG A 27 -7.07 -1.19 -15.67
N LEU A 28 -7.59 -1.70 -14.56
CA LEU A 28 -6.77 -2.24 -13.46
C LEU A 28 -6.45 -3.71 -13.73
N ASP A 29 -5.38 -4.20 -13.11
CA ASP A 29 -5.00 -5.60 -13.20
C ASP A 29 -6.16 -6.53 -12.84
N PRO A 30 -6.31 -7.69 -13.51
CA PRO A 30 -7.43 -8.60 -13.28
C PRO A 30 -7.52 -9.09 -11.83
N ASP A 31 -6.39 -9.20 -11.12
CA ASP A 31 -6.35 -9.45 -9.68
C ASP A 31 -7.03 -8.33 -8.88
N THR A 32 -6.69 -7.07 -9.15
CA THR A 32 -7.26 -5.88 -8.49
C THR A 32 -8.74 -5.70 -8.82
N GLN A 33 -9.15 -5.98 -10.06
CA GLN A 33 -10.56 -5.96 -10.47
C GLN A 33 -11.40 -7.01 -9.73
N LYS A 34 -10.84 -8.21 -9.48
CA LYS A 34 -11.51 -9.28 -8.72
C LYS A 34 -11.58 -8.97 -7.22
N GLU A 35 -10.62 -8.22 -6.71
CA GLU A 35 -10.54 -7.81 -5.30
C GLU A 35 -11.54 -6.71 -4.92
N LEU A 36 -11.83 -5.80 -5.84
CA LEU A 36 -12.81 -4.74 -5.68
C LEU A 36 -14.17 -5.29 -6.09
N LEU A 37 -14.74 -6.13 -5.21
CA LEU A 37 -16.04 -6.75 -5.49
C LEU A 37 -17.11 -5.66 -5.63
N THR A 38 -17.75 -5.70 -6.79
CA THR A 38 -18.90 -4.92 -7.29
C THR A 38 -18.64 -3.46 -7.66
N PRO A 39 -18.88 -3.06 -8.93
CA PRO A 39 -19.09 -1.65 -9.25
C PRO A 39 -20.32 -1.14 -8.47
N PRO A 40 -20.37 0.16 -8.13
CA PRO A 40 -21.51 0.73 -7.41
C PRO A 40 -22.78 0.53 -8.24
N LYS A 41 -23.62 -0.43 -7.85
CA LYS A 41 -24.91 -0.73 -8.49
C LYS A 41 -26.10 -0.06 -7.79
N ASP A 42 -25.84 0.72 -6.75
CA ASP A 42 -26.85 1.39 -5.93
C ASP A 42 -26.33 2.79 -5.51
N ASP A 43 -27.22 3.68 -5.07
CA ASP A 43 -26.88 5.05 -4.58
C ASP A 43 -25.84 5.05 -3.44
N LYS A 44 -25.55 3.89 -2.86
CA LYS A 44 -24.46 3.64 -1.92
C LYS A 44 -23.26 3.02 -2.62
N CYS A 45 -22.22 3.83 -2.85
CA CYS A 45 -20.92 3.38 -3.35
C CYS A 45 -20.14 2.61 -2.27
N VAL A 46 -20.48 1.33 -2.07
CA VAL A 46 -19.78 0.42 -1.15
C VAL A 46 -18.72 -0.35 -1.93
N ILE A 47 -17.46 -0.25 -1.49
CA ILE A 47 -16.34 -1.02 -2.05
C ILE A 47 -16.00 -2.13 -1.06
N THR A 48 -16.09 -3.38 -1.51
CA THR A 48 -15.71 -4.54 -0.71
C THR A 48 -14.25 -4.88 -0.96
N ILE A 49 -13.46 -5.02 0.11
CA ILE A 49 -12.04 -5.36 0.06
C ILE A 49 -11.86 -6.71 0.76
N GLY A 50 -11.48 -7.74 0.00
CA GLY A 50 -11.43 -9.13 0.51
C GLY A 50 -10.07 -9.60 1.04
N ARG A 51 -8.96 -8.96 0.66
CA ARG A 51 -7.59 -9.46 0.87
C ARG A 51 -6.71 -8.62 1.79
N THR A 52 -7.25 -7.54 2.35
CA THR A 52 -6.51 -6.65 3.25
C THR A 52 -7.13 -6.72 4.64
N ASP A 53 -6.30 -6.94 5.65
CA ASP A 53 -6.75 -6.95 7.04
C ASP A 53 -7.50 -5.65 7.38
N PRO A 54 -8.63 -5.73 8.08
CA PRO A 54 -9.41 -4.55 8.46
C PRO A 54 -8.58 -3.51 9.21
N GLU A 55 -7.63 -3.97 10.03
CA GLU A 55 -6.75 -3.08 10.80
C GLU A 55 -5.74 -2.35 9.92
N THR A 56 -5.15 -3.04 8.94
CA THR A 56 -4.26 -2.45 7.94
C THR A 56 -5.02 -1.42 7.11
N MET A 57 -6.23 -1.76 6.65
CA MET A 57 -7.06 -0.84 5.87
C MET A 57 -7.45 0.40 6.67
N LYS A 58 -7.79 0.24 7.96
CA LYS A 58 -8.08 1.37 8.85
C LYS A 58 -6.89 2.32 8.95
N ARG A 59 -5.65 1.80 9.07
CA ARG A 59 -4.43 2.62 9.09
C ARG A 59 -4.18 3.32 7.77
N VAL A 60 -4.39 2.65 6.63
CA VAL A 60 -4.30 3.26 5.30
C VAL A 60 -5.28 4.42 5.18
N ILE A 61 -6.53 4.26 5.62
CA ILE A 61 -7.51 5.34 5.65
C ILE A 61 -7.07 6.48 6.57
N ILE A 62 -6.60 6.19 7.79
CA ILE A 62 -6.10 7.24 8.68
C ILE A 62 -4.97 8.02 8.00
N PHE A 63 -4.02 7.33 7.37
CA PHE A 63 -2.94 7.96 6.62
C PHE A 63 -3.43 8.82 5.46
N LEU A 64 -4.46 8.39 4.72
CA LEU A 64 -5.06 9.16 3.64
C LEU A 64 -5.61 10.52 4.12
N TYR A 65 -6.11 10.59 5.36
CA TYR A 65 -6.66 11.82 5.95
C TYR A 65 -5.63 12.67 6.67
N THR A 66 -4.70 12.04 7.40
CA THR A 66 -3.78 12.76 8.29
C THR A 66 -2.36 12.88 7.73
N ALA A 67 -2.06 12.16 6.66
CA ALA A 67 -0.69 11.91 6.16
C ALA A 67 0.26 11.34 7.23
N LYS A 68 -0.28 10.77 8.31
CA LYS A 68 0.48 10.19 9.43
C LYS A 68 0.00 8.77 9.71
N CYS A 69 0.94 7.88 9.98
CA CYS A 69 0.67 6.50 10.39
C CYS A 69 1.79 6.01 11.29
N ASP A 70 1.42 5.31 12.37
CA ASP A 70 2.37 4.60 13.22
C ASP A 70 2.84 3.34 12.50
N LEU A 71 4.13 3.31 12.17
CA LEU A 71 4.79 2.17 11.55
C LEU A 71 5.56 1.38 12.61
N ASN A 72 5.31 0.08 12.62
CA ASN A 72 5.96 -0.91 13.47
C ASN A 72 6.49 -2.02 12.56
N GLU A 73 7.53 -2.75 12.97
CA GLU A 73 8.14 -3.82 12.16
C GLU A 73 7.13 -4.92 11.73
N ARG A 74 6.10 -5.16 12.55
CA ARG A 74 5.05 -6.14 12.24
C ARG A 74 4.04 -5.63 11.20
N ASN A 75 3.79 -4.33 11.16
CA ASN A 75 2.78 -3.74 10.28
C ASN A 75 3.37 -3.15 9.00
N ALA A 76 4.67 -2.83 9.00
CA ALA A 76 5.34 -2.13 7.90
C ALA A 76 5.23 -2.91 6.57
N TYR A 77 5.38 -4.23 6.62
CA TYR A 77 5.22 -5.10 5.45
C TYR A 77 3.78 -5.11 4.92
N ASN A 78 2.79 -5.30 5.79
CA ASN A 78 1.38 -5.31 5.39
C ASN A 78 0.92 -3.94 4.86
N LEU A 79 1.43 -2.84 5.44
CA LEU A 79 1.15 -1.50 4.94
C LEU A 79 1.86 -1.20 3.62
N LEU A 80 3.10 -1.68 3.43
CA LEU A 80 3.81 -1.52 2.15
C LEU A 80 3.09 -2.28 1.05
N ASP A 81 2.69 -3.52 1.32
CA ASP A 81 1.89 -4.34 0.44
C ASP A 81 0.56 -3.64 0.07
N ALA A 82 -0.20 -3.17 1.05
CA ALA A 82 -1.42 -2.40 0.81
C ALA A 82 -1.14 -1.11 0.02
N ALA A 83 -0.04 -0.40 0.30
CA ALA A 83 0.33 0.82 -0.41
C ALA A 83 0.66 0.56 -1.88
N CYS A 84 1.32 -0.55 -2.18
CA CYS A 84 1.58 -1.00 -3.54
C CYS A 84 0.28 -1.37 -4.26
N ARG A 85 -0.57 -2.17 -3.62
CA ARG A 85 -1.85 -2.62 -4.20
C ARG A 85 -2.81 -1.48 -4.50
N TYR A 86 -2.90 -0.47 -3.62
CA TYR A 86 -3.77 0.68 -3.82
C TYR A 86 -3.07 1.84 -4.55
N ASP A 87 -1.84 1.65 -5.03
CA ASP A 87 -1.00 2.69 -5.66
C ASP A 87 -0.98 4.02 -4.87
N ILE A 88 -0.73 3.92 -3.56
CA ILE A 88 -0.61 5.08 -2.66
C ILE A 88 0.87 5.44 -2.56
N ARG A 89 1.34 6.24 -3.52
CA ARG A 89 2.76 6.66 -3.63
C ARG A 89 3.33 7.24 -2.32
N SER A 90 2.57 8.08 -1.63
CA SER A 90 2.99 8.70 -0.36
C SER A 90 3.21 7.67 0.76
N LEU A 91 2.32 6.68 0.86
CA LEU A 91 2.44 5.64 1.88
C LEU A 91 3.57 4.68 1.54
N LYS A 92 3.72 4.32 0.26
CA LYS A 92 4.83 3.50 -0.23
C LYS A 92 6.19 4.12 0.10
N ALA A 93 6.37 5.41 -0.16
CA ALA A 93 7.62 6.10 0.18
C ALA A 93 7.88 6.13 1.70
N TYR A 94 6.83 6.37 2.49
CA TYR A 94 6.92 6.46 3.95
C TYR A 94 7.28 5.11 4.59
N THR A 95 6.60 4.02 4.20
CA THR A 95 6.91 2.66 4.68
C THR A 95 8.29 2.23 4.26
N THR A 96 8.67 2.50 3.01
CA THR A 96 9.99 2.21 2.46
C THR A 96 11.11 2.86 3.29
N GLN A 97 10.98 4.14 3.60
CA GLN A 97 12.01 4.85 4.34
C GLN A 97 12.16 4.31 5.77
N PHE A 98 11.03 3.93 6.40
CA PHE A 98 11.05 3.24 7.69
C PHE A 98 11.79 1.90 7.60
N LEU A 99 11.47 1.07 6.60
CA LEU A 99 12.14 -0.22 6.38
C LEU A 99 13.65 -0.04 6.17
N ILE A 100 14.09 0.93 5.36
CA ILE A 100 15.51 1.23 5.13
C ILE A 100 16.22 1.65 6.42
N ASN A 101 15.59 2.49 7.23
CA ASN A 101 16.16 2.96 8.50
C ASN A 101 16.32 1.84 9.52
N HIS A 102 15.43 0.84 9.48
CA HIS A 102 15.43 -0.31 10.37
C HIS A 102 16.09 -1.56 9.76
N ILE A 103 16.84 -1.45 8.66
CA ILE A 103 17.58 -2.59 8.08
C ILE A 103 18.55 -3.17 9.12
N ASN A 104 18.50 -4.50 9.27
CA ASN A 104 19.37 -5.31 10.11
C ASN A 104 19.75 -6.61 9.36
N THR A 105 20.82 -7.29 9.76
CA THR A 105 21.31 -8.54 9.16
C THR A 105 20.24 -9.64 9.12
N ASN A 106 19.32 -9.65 10.09
CA ASN A 106 18.23 -10.63 10.14
C ASN A 106 17.02 -10.27 9.25
N ASN A 107 16.82 -8.98 8.92
CA ASN A 107 15.66 -8.55 8.14
C ASN A 107 15.99 -8.24 6.68
N VAL A 108 17.27 -8.06 6.33
CA VAL A 108 17.69 -7.66 4.99
C VAL A 108 17.17 -8.60 3.92
N LEU A 109 17.26 -9.92 4.16
CA LEU A 109 16.82 -10.94 3.21
C LEU A 109 15.31 -10.85 2.99
N LYS A 110 14.56 -10.61 4.07
CA LYS A 110 13.11 -10.46 4.01
C LYS A 110 12.72 -9.22 3.21
N ILE A 111 13.37 -8.08 3.50
CA ILE A 111 13.14 -6.81 2.78
C ILE A 111 13.54 -6.95 1.30
N HIS A 112 14.64 -7.65 1.00
CA HIS A 112 15.08 -7.92 -0.36
C HIS A 112 14.01 -8.69 -1.14
N MET A 113 13.56 -9.84 -0.62
CA MET A 113 12.51 -10.63 -1.26
C MET A 113 11.24 -9.81 -1.46
N THR A 114 10.78 -9.08 -0.44
CA THR A 114 9.58 -8.24 -0.61
C THR A 114 9.77 -7.12 -1.63
N SER A 115 10.98 -6.57 -1.75
CA SER A 115 11.25 -5.51 -2.74
C SER A 115 11.33 -6.02 -4.18
N GLU A 116 11.64 -7.31 -4.38
CA GLU A 116 11.56 -7.98 -5.68
C GLU A 116 10.11 -8.29 -6.06
N ASP A 117 9.31 -8.75 -5.09
CA ASP A 117 7.89 -9.04 -5.28
C ASP A 117 7.08 -7.79 -5.63
N PHE A 118 7.44 -6.63 -5.06
CA PHE A 118 6.75 -5.37 -5.32
C PHE A 118 7.44 -4.57 -6.43
N MET A 119 6.87 -4.65 -7.64
CA MET A 119 7.32 -3.85 -8.80
C MET A 119 7.49 -2.36 -8.43
N GLY A 120 8.67 -1.82 -8.74
CA GLY A 120 8.99 -0.40 -8.56
C GLY A 120 9.71 -0.01 -7.26
N LEU A 121 10.22 -0.96 -6.47
CA LEU A 121 11.03 -0.69 -5.27
C LEU A 121 12.55 -0.87 -5.49
N GLY A 122 13.03 -0.80 -6.74
CA GLY A 122 14.47 -0.91 -7.06
C GLY A 122 15.36 0.12 -6.35
N HIS A 123 14.81 1.24 -5.87
CA HIS A 123 15.54 2.18 -5.03
C HIS A 123 15.84 1.64 -3.62
N ILE A 124 15.00 0.74 -3.08
CA ILE A 124 15.27 0.02 -1.82
C ILE A 124 16.44 -0.94 -2.01
N LEU A 125 16.45 -1.72 -3.10
CA LEU A 125 17.55 -2.65 -3.38
C LEU A 125 18.89 -1.93 -3.42
N LYS A 126 18.96 -0.77 -4.08
CA LYS A 126 20.15 0.09 -4.06
C LYS A 126 20.54 0.54 -2.64
N ALA A 127 19.56 0.97 -1.83
CA ALA A 127 19.80 1.39 -0.45
C ALA A 127 20.27 0.23 0.46
N ILE A 128 19.72 -0.98 0.28
CA ILE A 128 20.15 -2.20 0.96
C ILE A 128 21.61 -2.49 0.62
N VAL A 129 21.94 -2.58 -0.67
CA VAL A 129 23.31 -2.90 -1.12
C VAL A 129 24.32 -1.87 -0.62
N GLN A 130 24.01 -0.58 -0.72
CA GLN A 130 24.89 0.48 -0.22
C GLN A 130 25.13 0.41 1.30
N ARG A 131 24.10 0.06 2.07
CA ARG A 131 24.23 -0.02 3.54
C ARG A 131 25.01 -1.26 3.97
N PHE A 132 24.84 -2.38 3.27
CA PHE A 132 25.65 -3.58 3.50
C PHE A 132 27.12 -3.39 3.12
N GLN A 133 27.41 -2.73 1.99
CA GLN A 133 28.79 -2.41 1.58
C GLN A 133 29.54 -1.51 2.56
N LYS A 134 28.84 -0.73 3.40
CA LYS A 134 29.46 0.12 4.43
C LYS A 134 29.69 -0.57 5.77
N THR A 135 29.12 -1.77 5.96
CA THR A 135 29.17 -2.50 7.24
C THR A 135 30.23 -3.63 7.22
N VAL A 136 30.82 -3.92 6.06
CA VAL A 136 31.95 -4.84 5.84
C VAL A 136 33.20 -4.02 5.60
#